data_AF-A0A951EU23-F1
#
_entry.id   AF-A0A951EU23-F1
#
_cell.length_a   1.000
_cell.length_b   1.000
_cell.length_c   1.000
_cell.angle_alpha   90.00
_cell.angle_beta   90.00
_cell.angle_gamma   90.00
#
_symmetry.space_group_name_H-M   'P 1'
#
loop_
_entity.id
_entity.type
_entity.pdbx_description
1 polymer ?
#
loop_
_entity_poly.entity_id
_entity_poly.type
_entity_poly.pdbx_seq_one_letter_code
_entity_poly.pdbx_strand_id
1 'polypeptide(L)'
;MHHSDDEAWHVLDGELTFRYADATETAKPGMTIFVPAGVAHTYNAAAGARYLIILTPRLSSLIAELQADRDPAHQQDIYRRFDSELLE
;
A
#
# COMPACT_ATOMS: atom_id res chain seq x y z
N MET A 1 6.68 2.07 3.87
CA MET A 1 7.61 1.41 2.95
C MET A 1 7.77 -0.04 3.38
N HIS A 2 7.83 -0.96 2.42
CA HIS A 2 8.03 -2.39 2.67
C HIS A 2 9.45 -2.76 2.23
N HIS A 3 10.28 -3.33 3.10
CA HIS A 3 11.70 -3.59 2.77
C HIS A 3 11.90 -4.91 2.01
N SER A 4 10.99 -5.88 2.21
CA SER A 4 11.14 -7.25 1.67
C SER A 4 10.01 -7.70 0.76
N ASP A 5 9.03 -6.85 0.46
CA ASP A 5 7.84 -7.23 -0.31
C ASP A 5 7.50 -6.20 -1.36
N ASP A 6 7.27 -6.69 -2.58
CA ASP A 6 6.67 -5.92 -3.66
C ASP A 6 5.14 -5.87 -3.49
N GLU A 7 4.52 -4.83 -4.04
CA GLU A 7 3.07 -4.65 -4.01
C GLU A 7 2.54 -4.13 -5.35
N ALA A 8 1.34 -4.58 -5.74
CA ALA A 8 0.74 -4.10 -6.98
C ALA A 8 -0.76 -3.84 -6.86
N TRP A 9 -1.24 -2.88 -7.64
CA TRP A 9 -2.65 -2.53 -7.78
C TRP A 9 -3.06 -2.57 -9.24
N HIS A 10 -4.18 -3.22 -9.53
CA HIS A 10 -4.81 -3.16 -10.85
C HIS A 10 -6.17 -2.49 -10.73
N VAL A 11 -6.35 -1.35 -11.43
CA VAL A 11 -7.56 -0.54 -11.33
C VAL A 11 -8.65 -1.11 -12.23
N LEU A 12 -9.81 -1.43 -11.65
CA LEU A 12 -10.97 -1.96 -12.36
C LEU A 12 -11.96 -0.85 -12.73
N ASP A 13 -12.16 0.12 -11.83
CA ASP A 13 -13.08 1.25 -12.00
C ASP A 13 -12.66 2.42 -11.10
N GLY A 14 -12.98 3.65 -11.48
CA GLY A 14 -12.50 4.86 -10.80
C GLY A 14 -10.99 5.09 -10.97
N GLU A 15 -10.39 5.87 -10.06
CA GLU A 15 -8.98 6.25 -10.13
C GLU A 15 -8.28 6.08 -8.77
N LEU A 16 -7.00 5.70 -8.80
CA LEU A 16 -6.11 5.69 -7.64
C LEU A 16 -4.97 6.69 -7.86
N THR A 17 -4.70 7.55 -6.89
CA THR A 17 -3.57 8.48 -6.94
C THR A 17 -2.48 8.01 -5.98
N PHE A 18 -1.32 7.66 -6.54
CA PHE A 18 -0.13 7.24 -5.82
C PHE A 18 0.78 8.43 -5.58
N ARG A 19 1.40 8.46 -4.41
CA ARG A 19 2.45 9.41 -4.06
C ARG A 19 3.70 8.63 -3.64
N TYR A 20 4.82 9.04 -4.21
CA TYR A 20 6.16 8.56 -3.91
C TYR A 20 6.99 9.71 -3.29
N ALA A 21 8.29 9.50 -3.08
CA ALA A 21 9.16 10.54 -2.52
C ALA A 21 9.23 11.81 -3.40
N ASP A 22 9.24 11.64 -4.71
CA ASP A 22 9.51 12.71 -5.70
C ASP A 22 8.43 12.81 -6.80
N ALA A 23 7.43 11.94 -6.77
CA ALA A 23 6.43 11.84 -7.83
C ALA A 23 5.01 11.60 -7.31
N THR A 24 4.03 11.94 -8.14
CA THR A 24 2.63 11.59 -7.94
C THR A 24 2.05 11.14 -9.28
N GLU A 25 1.35 10.02 -9.28
CA GLU A 25 0.79 9.41 -10.48
C GLU A 25 -0.65 8.98 -10.23
N THR A 26 -1.52 9.16 -11.23
CA THR A 26 -2.92 8.70 -11.15
C THR A 26 -3.13 7.53 -12.11
N ALA A 27 -3.48 6.38 -11.55
CA ALA A 27 -3.83 5.18 -12.27
C ALA A 27 -5.35 5.15 -12.57
N LYS A 28 -5.67 4.96 -13.85
CA LYS A 28 -7.03 4.89 -14.40
C LYS A 28 -7.47 3.44 -14.63
N PRO A 29 -8.76 3.17 -14.92
CA PRO A 29 -9.22 1.81 -15.18
C PRO A 29 -8.40 1.11 -16.27
N GLY A 30 -8.02 -0.14 -16.01
CA GLY A 30 -7.15 -0.95 -16.85
C GLY A 30 -5.65 -0.77 -16.62
N MET A 31 -5.23 0.23 -15.83
CA MET A 31 -3.82 0.42 -15.47
C MET A 31 -3.41 -0.45 -14.28
N THR A 32 -2.14 -0.82 -14.24
CA THR A 32 -1.50 -1.50 -13.12
C THR A 32 -0.35 -0.65 -12.60
N ILE A 33 -0.29 -0.44 -11.29
CA ILE A 33 0.87 0.12 -10.60
C ILE A 33 1.58 -1.02 -9.89
N PHE A 34 2.89 -1.11 -10.08
CA PHE A 34 3.77 -2.04 -9.38
C PHE A 34 4.79 -1.22 -8.60
N VAL A 35 4.89 -1.50 -7.30
CA VAL A 35 5.84 -0.83 -6.41
C VAL A 35 6.81 -1.87 -5.86
N PRO A 36 8.10 -1.80 -6.25
CA PRO A 36 9.12 -2.69 -5.71
C PRO A 36 9.35 -2.46 -4.21
N ALA A 37 9.83 -3.50 -3.54
CA ALA A 37 10.36 -3.41 -2.18
C ALA A 37 11.43 -2.28 -2.07
N GLY A 38 11.42 -1.57 -0.95
CA GLY A 38 12.29 -0.42 -0.68
C GLY A 38 11.83 0.90 -1.28
N VAL A 39 10.68 0.95 -1.95
CA VAL A 39 10.08 2.19 -2.46
C VAL A 39 9.01 2.69 -1.50
N ALA A 40 9.26 3.86 -0.90
CA ALA A 40 8.26 4.57 -0.10
C ALA A 40 7.09 5.03 -0.96
N HIS A 41 5.87 4.63 -0.58
CA HIS A 41 4.67 4.96 -1.32
C HIS A 41 3.45 5.06 -0.39
N THR A 42 2.44 5.76 -0.88
CA THR A 42 1.07 5.74 -0.36
C THR A 42 0.11 5.94 -1.54
N TYR A 43 -1.17 5.64 -1.35
CA TYR A 43 -2.18 5.92 -2.36
C TYR A 43 -3.48 6.40 -1.72
N ASN A 44 -4.23 7.17 -2.49
CA ASN A 44 -5.62 7.51 -2.18
C ASN A 44 -6.53 6.96 -3.27
N ALA A 45 -7.62 6.31 -2.86
CA ALA A 45 -8.65 5.84 -3.77
C ALA A 45 -9.76 6.88 -3.90
N ALA A 46 -10.15 7.21 -5.13
CA ALA A 46 -11.35 8.03 -5.36
C ALA A 46 -12.59 7.33 -4.79
N ALA A 47 -13.61 8.11 -4.40
CA ALA A 47 -14.85 7.56 -3.88
C ALA A 47 -15.50 6.60 -4.89
N GLY A 48 -15.73 5.35 -4.47
CA GLY A 48 -16.31 4.30 -5.31
C GLY A 48 -15.32 3.57 -6.24
N ALA A 49 -14.03 3.89 -6.20
CA ALA A 49 -13.02 3.17 -6.98
C ALA A 49 -12.98 1.68 -6.61
N ARG A 50 -12.74 0.84 -7.63
CA ARG A 50 -12.60 -0.61 -7.49
C ARG A 50 -11.26 -1.03 -8.07
N TYR A 51 -10.53 -1.85 -7.34
CA TYR A 51 -9.22 -2.33 -7.75
C TYR A 51 -8.93 -3.68 -7.13
N LEU A 52 -7.98 -4.40 -7.72
CA LEU A 52 -7.34 -5.56 -7.12
C LEU A 52 -6.04 -5.09 -6.48
N ILE A 53 -5.73 -5.59 -5.29
CA ILE A 53 -4.43 -5.46 -4.65
C ILE A 53 -3.78 -6.84 -4.62
N ILE A 54 -2.52 -6.92 -5.02
CA ILE A 54 -1.75 -8.16 -5.11
C ILE A 54 -0.65 -8.06 -4.06
N LEU A 55 -0.72 -8.95 -3.08
CA LEU A 55 0.12 -8.93 -1.89
C LEU A 55 0.89 -10.22 -1.76
N THR A 56 2.10 -10.13 -1.21
CA THR A 56 2.76 -11.30 -0.64
C THR A 56 2.00 -11.74 0.63
N PRO A 57 2.19 -12.99 1.10
CA PRO A 57 1.61 -13.43 2.36
C PRO A 57 1.99 -12.54 3.56
N ARG A 58 3.22 -11.99 3.59
CA ARG A 58 3.68 -11.12 4.68
C ARG A 58 2.88 -9.82 4.74
N LEU A 59 2.67 -9.15 3.59
CA LEU A 59 1.87 -7.92 3.53
C LEU A 59 0.40 -8.17 3.84
N SER A 60 -0.15 -9.30 3.39
CA SER A 60 -1.51 -9.68 3.76
C SER A 60 -1.66 -9.86 5.29
N SER A 61 -0.67 -10.45 5.96
CA SER A 61 -0.66 -10.59 7.42
C SER A 61 -0.49 -9.24 8.14
N LEU A 62 0.40 -8.37 7.63
CA LEU A 62 0.56 -7.00 8.13
C LEU A 62 -0.77 -6.24 8.13
N ILE A 63 -1.48 -6.25 7.00
CA ILE A 63 -2.78 -5.56 6.87
C ILE A 63 -3.81 -6.15 7.84
N ALA A 64 -3.85 -7.48 7.98
CA ALA A 64 -4.76 -8.12 8.93
C ALA A 64 -4.47 -7.69 10.38
N GLU A 65 -3.20 -7.55 10.76
CA GLU A 65 -2.82 -7.11 12.10
C GLU A 65 -3.14 -5.62 12.33
N LEU A 66 -2.86 -4.74 11.36
CA LEU A 66 -3.26 -3.33 11.40
C LEU A 66 -4.79 -3.13 11.43
N GLN A 67 -5.56 -4.06 10.85
CA GLN A 67 -7.02 -4.02 10.92
C GLN A 67 -7.55 -4.46 12.28
N ALA A 68 -6.89 -5.42 12.91
CA ALA A 68 -7.23 -5.93 14.24
C ALA A 68 -6.84 -4.94 15.36
N ASP A 69 -5.73 -4.21 15.19
CA ASP A 69 -5.28 -3.15 16.09
C ASP A 69 -5.05 -1.85 15.31
N ARG A 70 -5.99 -0.91 15.48
CA ARG A 70 -5.99 0.38 14.80
C ARG A 70 -5.42 1.52 15.63
N ASP A 71 -4.89 1.25 16.84
CA ASP A 71 -4.29 2.29 17.67
C ASP A 71 -3.02 2.83 17.00
N PRO A 72 -2.96 4.14 16.66
CA PRO A 72 -1.77 4.74 16.06
C PRO A 72 -0.50 4.53 16.89
N ALA A 73 -0.61 4.42 18.21
CA ALA A 73 0.54 4.19 19.10
C ALA A 73 1.23 2.84 18.84
N HIS A 74 0.50 1.83 18.32
CA HIS A 74 1.03 0.49 18.07
C HIS A 74 1.48 0.28 16.62
N GLN A 75 1.08 1.15 15.69
CA GLN A 75 1.29 0.94 14.25
C GLN A 75 2.76 0.81 13.87
N GLN A 76 3.64 1.66 14.41
CA GLN A 76 5.08 1.58 14.10
C GLN A 76 5.68 0.22 14.49
N ASP A 77 5.28 -0.32 15.64
CA ASP A 77 5.75 -1.62 16.11
C ASP A 77 5.17 -2.76 15.26
N ILE A 78 3.90 -2.64 14.83
CA ILE A 78 3.27 -3.60 13.91
C ILE A 78 4.06 -3.62 12.59
N TYR A 79 4.26 -2.47 11.92
CA TYR A 79 5.03 -2.39 10.67
C TYR A 79 6.41 -3.05 10.80
N ARG A 80 7.15 -2.75 11.89
CA ARG A 80 8.50 -3.30 12.10
C ARG A 80 8.52 -4.83 12.21
N ARG A 81 7.46 -5.47 12.73
CA ARG A 81 7.36 -6.95 12.77
C ARG A 81 7.29 -7.60 11.38
N PHE A 82 6.82 -6.86 10.38
CA PHE A 82 6.70 -7.34 9.00
C PHE A 82 7.73 -6.70 8.06
N ASP A 83 8.90 -6.33 8.59
CA ASP A 83 9.99 -5.75 7.80
C ASP A 83 9.53 -4.55 6.95
N SER A 84 8.77 -3.67 7.60
CA SER A 84 8.18 -2.48 7.00
C SER A 84 8.33 -1.30 7.97
N GLU A 85 8.23 -0.10 7.42
CA GLU A 85 8.26 1.14 8.21
C GLU A 85 7.18 2.12 7.77
N LEU A 86 6.62 2.83 8.75
CA LEU A 86 5.72 3.95 8.51
C LEU A 86 6.56 5.23 8.43
N LEU A 87 6.42 5.96 7.33
CA LEU A 87 7.12 7.22 7.06
C LEU A 87 6.12 8.38 7.13
N GLU A 88 6.62 9.57 7.45
CA GLU A 88 5.82 10.82 7.49
C GLU A 88 5.42 11.33 6.10
#